data_AF-A0A963M5K0-F1
#
_entry.id   AF-A0A963M5K0-F1
#
_cell.length_a   1.000
_cell.length_b   1.000
_cell.length_c   1.000
_cell.angle_alpha   90.00
_cell.angle_beta   90.00
_cell.angle_gamma   90.00
#
_symmetry.space_group_name_H-M   'P 1'
#
loop_
_entity.id
_entity.type
_entity.pdbx_description
1 polymer ?
#
loop_
_entity_poly.entity_id
_entity_poly.type
_entity_poly.pdbx_seq_one_letter_code
_entity_poly.pdbx_strand_id
1 'polypeptide(L)'
;MVDAGGRVFEINAAGAAVGISGLRLTGSGLPVRANGGAILNTSGLLTLDAVRISGSSVQGDWMGGGIGGAIASFWSAAGTSLTVRGSTIDGNSATKAGAIHAYNQAVVIENSTISGNTATDSGGAISFDSSWGGTTIRQSTIYGNQANIGSGVYARNGSSVTFFNSIVAGNSDPGGANDIDRGGGSMSATGSLFSELNTTLDINGTDVNNQFGASPMLGALADNGGTTPTLLPQAASPAIDAADCVGISPDQRGVARPQGARCDIGAVEVLAAVAPSADVTPVPALDPLALLLLSALLGGALLMQRRR
;
A
#
# COMPACT_ATOMS: atom_id res chain seq x y z
N MET A 1 24.65 -7.43 -4.94
CA MET A 1 25.17 -8.67 -4.34
C MET A 1 24.29 -8.99 -3.14
N VAL A 2 23.85 -10.24 -3.00
CA VAL A 2 23.21 -10.72 -1.77
C VAL A 2 24.33 -10.87 -0.74
N ASP A 3 24.28 -10.13 0.37
CA ASP A 3 25.30 -10.22 1.42
C ASP A 3 24.97 -11.40 2.37
N ALA A 4 26.01 -12.01 2.95
CA ALA A 4 25.91 -13.20 3.80
C ALA A 4 25.08 -13.02 5.10
N GLY A 5 24.61 -11.81 5.39
CA GLY A 5 23.80 -11.42 6.53
C GLY A 5 22.29 -11.44 6.30
N GLY A 6 21.81 -11.78 5.10
CA GLY A 6 20.37 -11.92 4.83
C GLY A 6 19.69 -10.74 4.14
N ARG A 7 20.46 -9.70 3.76
CA ARG A 7 19.99 -8.57 2.95
C ARG A 7 19.89 -8.98 1.48
N VAL A 8 18.81 -8.62 0.79
CA VAL A 8 18.61 -8.98 -0.61
C VAL A 8 19.37 -8.04 -1.54
N PHE A 9 19.24 -6.73 -1.33
CA PHE A 9 19.88 -5.70 -2.15
C PHE A 9 20.60 -4.65 -1.32
N GLU A 10 21.81 -4.33 -1.73
CA GLU A 10 22.53 -3.12 -1.32
C GLU A 10 22.83 -2.27 -2.54
N ILE A 11 22.39 -1.01 -2.50
CA ILE A 11 22.53 -0.02 -3.56
C ILE A 11 23.44 1.08 -3.05
N ASN A 12 24.70 1.03 -3.45
CA ASN A 12 25.76 1.89 -2.94
C ASN A 12 26.52 2.66 -4.04
N ALA A 13 26.09 2.52 -5.30
CA ALA A 13 26.63 3.29 -6.41
C ALA A 13 25.89 4.64 -6.53
N ALA A 14 26.64 5.72 -6.29
CA ALA A 14 26.08 7.07 -6.22
C ALA A 14 25.46 7.50 -7.56
N GLY A 15 24.20 7.94 -7.51
CA GLY A 15 23.42 8.36 -8.68
C GLY A 15 22.97 7.24 -9.61
N ALA A 16 23.24 5.96 -9.28
CA ALA A 16 22.80 4.84 -10.09
C ALA A 16 21.27 4.69 -10.04
N ALA A 17 20.64 4.65 -11.22
CA ALA A 17 19.22 4.33 -11.35
C ALA A 17 18.99 2.82 -11.20
N VAL A 18 18.25 2.41 -10.18
CA VAL A 18 17.94 1.01 -9.91
C VAL A 18 16.43 0.83 -9.89
N GLY A 19 15.91 0.10 -10.88
CA GLY A 19 14.51 -0.33 -10.94
C GLY A 19 14.38 -1.78 -10.51
N ILE A 20 13.47 -2.05 -9.56
CA ILE A 20 13.11 -3.39 -9.13
C ILE A 20 11.61 -3.55 -9.33
N SER A 21 11.20 -4.57 -10.08
CA SER A 21 9.80 -4.73 -10.45
C SER A 21 9.28 -6.17 -10.33
N GLY A 22 8.04 -6.33 -9.83
CA GLY A 22 7.34 -7.62 -9.84
C GLY A 22 7.92 -8.70 -8.92
N LEU A 23 8.79 -8.34 -7.97
CA LEU A 23 9.47 -9.29 -7.09
C LEU A 23 8.80 -9.37 -5.72
N ARG A 24 8.90 -10.54 -5.09
CA ARG A 24 8.69 -10.71 -3.65
C ARG A 24 10.04 -10.80 -2.95
N LEU A 25 10.29 -9.90 -2.00
CA LEU A 25 11.53 -9.79 -1.24
C LEU A 25 11.26 -10.06 0.24
N THR A 26 12.16 -10.82 0.86
CA THR A 26 12.19 -11.05 2.30
C THR A 26 13.64 -11.05 2.73
N GLY A 27 14.04 -10.08 3.56
CA GLY A 27 15.33 -10.09 4.22
C GLY A 27 15.30 -11.06 5.39
N SER A 28 16.26 -11.97 5.51
CA SER A 28 16.20 -13.08 6.48
C SER A 28 16.62 -12.69 7.91
N GLY A 29 16.23 -11.51 8.38
CA GLY A 29 16.61 -10.95 9.68
C GLY A 29 18.10 -10.62 9.75
N LEU A 30 18.44 -9.33 9.77
CA LEU A 30 19.84 -8.90 9.86
C LEU A 30 20.35 -8.92 11.31
N PRO A 31 21.65 -9.15 11.53
CA PRO A 31 22.25 -9.03 12.85
C PRO A 31 22.05 -7.65 13.47
N VAL A 32 22.21 -7.57 14.80
CA VAL A 32 22.06 -6.34 15.57
C VAL A 32 22.92 -5.23 14.95
N ARG A 33 22.37 -4.01 14.91
CA ARG A 33 22.91 -2.77 14.33
C ARG A 33 22.87 -2.65 12.81
N ALA A 34 22.29 -3.61 12.10
CA ALA A 34 22.08 -3.46 10.67
C ALA A 34 20.95 -2.47 10.35
N ASN A 35 20.97 -1.95 9.12
CA ASN A 35 19.92 -1.10 8.55
C ASN A 35 19.39 -1.74 7.27
N GLY A 36 18.12 -1.54 6.94
CA GLY A 36 17.54 -2.00 5.68
C GLY A 36 17.48 -3.52 5.59
N GLY A 37 16.43 -4.11 6.15
CA GLY A 37 16.34 -5.58 6.28
C GLY A 37 16.35 -6.30 4.94
N ALA A 38 15.50 -5.88 3.99
CA ALA A 38 15.55 -6.40 2.62
C ALA A 38 16.45 -5.55 1.71
N ILE A 39 16.35 -4.22 1.83
CA ILE A 39 17.03 -3.28 0.95
C ILE A 39 17.73 -2.20 1.77
N LEU A 40 19.03 -2.01 1.50
CA LEU A 40 19.77 -0.83 1.92
C LEU A 40 20.11 0.01 0.69
N ASN A 41 19.61 1.24 0.64
CA ASN A 41 19.96 2.21 -0.39
C ASN A 41 20.78 3.34 0.23
N THR A 42 22.08 3.42 -0.05
CA THR A 42 22.95 4.45 0.52
C THR A 42 23.19 5.63 -0.42
N SER A 43 22.95 5.46 -1.73
CA SER A 43 23.30 6.51 -2.70
C SER A 43 22.62 6.40 -4.07
N GLY A 44 21.70 5.44 -4.28
CA GLY A 44 21.04 5.23 -5.56
C GLY A 44 19.70 5.95 -5.72
N LEU A 45 19.24 6.04 -6.98
CA LEU A 45 17.89 6.43 -7.35
C LEU A 45 17.04 5.15 -7.44
N LEU A 46 16.41 4.75 -6.34
CA LEU A 46 15.71 3.47 -6.22
C LEU A 46 14.23 3.62 -6.60
N THR A 47 13.79 2.85 -7.60
CA THR A 47 12.37 2.68 -7.95
C THR A 47 11.94 1.24 -7.68
N LEU A 48 10.91 1.07 -6.84
CA LEU A 48 10.20 -0.18 -6.60
C LEU A 48 8.84 -0.12 -7.27
N ASP A 49 8.54 -1.10 -8.11
CA ASP A 49 7.27 -1.17 -8.85
C ASP A 49 6.64 -2.55 -8.75
N ALA A 50 5.39 -2.66 -8.28
CA ALA A 50 4.73 -3.96 -8.15
C ALA A 50 5.54 -4.96 -7.31
N VAL A 51 6.26 -4.48 -6.29
CA VAL A 51 7.10 -5.31 -5.41
C VAL A 51 6.34 -5.61 -4.12
N ARG A 52 6.52 -6.83 -3.57
CA ARG A 52 6.15 -7.13 -2.19
C ARG A 52 7.37 -7.29 -1.32
N ILE A 53 7.52 -6.50 -0.26
CA ILE A 53 8.57 -6.71 0.76
C ILE A 53 7.92 -7.14 2.06
N SER A 54 8.24 -8.33 2.55
CA SER A 54 7.56 -8.85 3.73
C SER A 54 8.43 -9.71 4.63
N GLY A 55 8.13 -9.71 5.93
CA GLY A 55 8.81 -10.55 6.92
C GLY A 55 10.28 -10.20 7.14
N SER A 56 10.71 -9.00 6.72
CA SER A 56 12.08 -8.54 6.86
C SER A 56 12.27 -7.88 8.22
N SER A 57 13.41 -8.11 8.87
CA SER A 57 13.66 -7.55 10.19
C SER A 57 15.09 -7.05 10.40
N VAL A 58 15.21 -6.02 11.22
CA VAL A 58 16.49 -5.48 11.71
C VAL A 58 16.38 -5.13 13.19
N GLN A 59 17.42 -5.41 13.98
CA GLN A 59 17.43 -5.05 15.39
C GLN A 59 18.52 -4.02 15.67
N GLY A 60 18.20 -2.98 16.43
CA GLY A 60 19.17 -2.01 16.93
C GLY A 60 19.51 -2.29 18.39
N ASP A 61 20.55 -1.63 18.88
CA ASP A 61 20.84 -1.55 20.31
C ASP A 61 21.23 -0.12 20.71
N TRP A 62 21.65 0.06 21.96
CA TRP A 62 22.03 1.37 22.52
C TRP A 62 23.19 2.05 21.78
N MET A 63 23.94 1.32 20.94
CA MET A 63 25.03 1.87 20.13
C MET A 63 24.63 2.12 18.67
N GLY A 64 23.36 1.87 18.31
CA GLY A 64 22.76 2.29 17.05
C GLY A 64 22.26 1.17 16.13
N GLY A 65 21.85 1.56 14.91
CA GLY A 65 21.26 0.69 13.90
C GLY A 65 19.82 0.27 14.20
N GLY A 66 19.33 -0.79 13.55
CA GLY A 66 17.95 -1.27 13.71
C GLY A 66 16.92 -0.43 12.99
N ILE A 67 17.29 0.12 11.83
CA ILE A 67 16.47 1.11 11.14
C ILE A 67 16.02 0.57 9.77
N GLY A 68 14.72 0.70 9.47
CA GLY A 68 14.15 0.30 8.18
C GLY A 68 14.06 -1.22 8.05
N GLY A 69 13.02 -1.81 8.64
CA GLY A 69 12.82 -3.27 8.65
C GLY A 69 12.70 -3.85 7.25
N ALA A 70 12.04 -3.14 6.34
CA ALA A 70 12.06 -3.46 4.91
C ALA A 70 13.19 -2.71 4.19
N ILE A 71 13.17 -1.38 4.28
CA ILE A 71 14.02 -0.48 3.49
C ILE A 71 14.65 0.56 4.40
N ALA A 72 15.96 0.72 4.30
CA ALA A 72 16.64 1.92 4.79
C ALA A 72 17.27 2.66 3.61
N SER A 73 16.87 3.91 3.43
CA SER A 73 17.39 4.79 2.38
C SER A 73 18.11 5.99 2.99
N PHE A 74 19.30 6.32 2.48
CA PHE A 74 20.14 7.41 2.97
C PHE A 74 20.57 8.35 1.85
N TRP A 75 20.65 9.64 2.17
CA TRP A 75 21.13 10.67 1.27
C TRP A 75 22.60 10.48 0.86
N SER A 76 22.88 10.90 -0.38
CA SER A 76 24.22 11.11 -0.89
C SER A 76 24.31 12.43 -1.65
N ALA A 77 25.51 13.02 -1.73
CA ALA A 77 25.75 14.27 -2.45
C ALA A 77 25.46 14.19 -3.95
N ALA A 78 25.41 12.98 -4.53
CA ALA A 78 25.06 12.75 -5.93
C ALA A 78 23.53 12.77 -6.19
N GLY A 79 22.72 12.89 -5.13
CA GLY A 79 21.28 12.70 -5.19
C GLY A 79 20.89 11.25 -4.88
N THR A 80 19.95 11.08 -3.95
CA THR A 80 19.29 9.80 -3.63
C THR A 80 17.79 10.05 -3.71
N SER A 81 17.03 9.09 -4.23
CA SER A 81 15.57 9.08 -4.12
C SER A 81 15.05 7.67 -3.89
N LEU A 82 13.86 7.60 -3.30
CA LEU A 82 13.08 6.38 -3.19
C LEU A 82 11.70 6.60 -3.78
N THR A 83 11.34 5.80 -4.79
CA THR A 83 9.99 5.74 -5.35
C THR A 83 9.44 4.34 -5.12
N VAL A 84 8.24 4.25 -4.53
CA VAL A 84 7.51 3.01 -4.27
C VAL A 84 6.15 3.11 -4.94
N ARG A 85 5.89 2.26 -5.93
CA ARG A 85 4.65 2.28 -6.72
C ARG A 85 4.03 0.89 -6.81
N GLY A 86 2.70 0.79 -6.70
CA GLY A 86 1.99 -0.48 -6.92
C GLY A 86 2.41 -1.60 -5.95
N SER A 87 3.02 -1.25 -4.81
CA SER A 87 3.81 -2.19 -4.01
C SER A 87 3.16 -2.47 -2.65
N THR A 88 3.51 -3.61 -2.07
CA THR A 88 3.06 -3.99 -0.73
C THR A 88 4.25 -4.16 0.20
N ILE A 89 4.26 -3.47 1.33
CA ILE A 89 5.31 -3.62 2.36
C ILE A 89 4.65 -3.99 3.67
N ASP A 90 4.80 -5.25 4.09
CA ASP A 90 4.01 -5.80 5.19
C ASP A 90 4.76 -6.74 6.13
N GLY A 91 4.37 -6.76 7.41
CA GLY A 91 4.93 -7.72 8.37
C GLY A 91 6.44 -7.56 8.59
N ASN A 92 7.00 -6.38 8.35
CA ASN A 92 8.41 -6.09 8.59
C ASN A 92 8.61 -5.48 9.98
N SER A 93 9.78 -5.70 10.57
CA SER A 93 10.05 -5.21 11.93
C SER A 93 11.42 -4.54 12.10
N ALA A 94 11.47 -3.51 12.95
CA ALA A 94 12.68 -2.77 13.23
C ALA A 94 12.71 -2.21 14.65
N THR A 95 13.83 -1.62 15.05
CA THR A 95 13.82 -0.70 16.20
C THR A 95 13.15 0.62 15.81
N LYS A 96 13.48 1.17 14.64
CA LYS A 96 12.85 2.37 14.06
C LYS A 96 12.44 2.09 12.62
N ALA A 97 11.29 2.61 12.19
CA ALA A 97 10.78 2.39 10.83
C ALA A 97 10.60 0.90 10.51
N GLY A 98 9.49 0.31 10.97
CA GLY A 98 9.19 -1.11 10.74
C GLY A 98 9.21 -1.48 9.26
N ALA A 99 8.71 -0.59 8.39
CA ALA A 99 8.87 -0.71 6.94
C ALA A 99 10.01 0.17 6.39
N ILE A 100 9.78 1.48 6.26
CA ILE A 100 10.67 2.37 5.50
C ILE A 100 11.29 3.42 6.41
N HIS A 101 12.62 3.49 6.41
CA HIS A 101 13.33 4.66 6.88
C HIS A 101 13.90 5.44 5.70
N ALA A 102 13.69 6.74 5.69
CA ALA A 102 14.28 7.64 4.71
C ALA A 102 14.97 8.81 5.40
N TYR A 103 16.28 8.93 5.15
CA TYR A 103 17.12 9.98 5.68
C TYR A 103 17.56 10.94 4.57
N ASN A 104 17.31 12.24 4.77
CA ASN A 104 17.76 13.34 3.91
C ASN A 104 17.44 13.25 2.41
N GLN A 105 16.27 12.73 2.04
CA GLN A 105 15.91 12.55 0.63
C GLN A 105 14.42 12.74 0.36
N ALA A 106 14.10 13.00 -0.90
CA ALA A 106 12.73 12.94 -1.39
C ALA A 106 12.26 11.48 -1.51
N VAL A 107 11.02 11.23 -1.09
CA VAL A 107 10.36 9.93 -1.21
C VAL A 107 9.00 10.10 -1.86
N VAL A 108 8.68 9.22 -2.79
CA VAL A 108 7.36 9.13 -3.42
C VAL A 108 6.78 7.75 -3.17
N ILE A 109 5.61 7.68 -2.56
CA ILE A 109 4.84 6.45 -2.36
C ILE A 109 3.50 6.64 -3.06
N GLU A 110 3.20 5.78 -4.01
CA GLU A 110 2.01 5.89 -4.87
C GLU A 110 1.34 4.52 -5.04
N ASN A 111 0.00 4.47 -4.95
CA ASN A 111 -0.77 3.24 -5.20
C ASN A 111 -0.20 2.03 -4.46
N SER A 112 0.18 2.20 -3.19
CA SER A 112 0.89 1.18 -2.44
C SER A 112 0.21 0.91 -1.10
N THR A 113 0.34 -0.33 -0.62
CA THR A 113 -0.18 -0.77 0.66
C THR A 113 0.98 -1.03 1.63
N ILE A 114 1.01 -0.35 2.77
CA ILE A 114 2.02 -0.54 3.81
C ILE A 114 1.31 -0.91 5.12
N SER A 115 1.42 -2.18 5.53
CA SER A 115 0.53 -2.69 6.57
C SER A 115 1.15 -3.70 7.51
N GLY A 116 0.76 -3.68 8.79
CA GLY A 116 1.21 -4.71 9.74
C GLY A 116 2.70 -4.68 10.01
N ASN A 117 3.37 -3.54 9.85
CA ASN A 117 4.78 -3.38 10.19
C ASN A 117 4.93 -2.88 11.63
N THR A 118 6.02 -3.27 12.28
CA THR A 118 6.23 -3.00 13.72
C THR A 118 7.59 -2.36 13.99
N ALA A 119 7.62 -1.29 14.77
CA ALA A 119 8.84 -0.72 15.33
C ALA A 119 8.78 -0.74 16.85
N THR A 120 9.91 -0.94 17.54
CA THR A 120 9.94 -0.87 19.01
C THR A 120 10.13 0.55 19.56
N ASP A 121 10.45 1.52 18.71
CA ASP A 121 10.65 2.92 19.09
C ASP A 121 9.71 3.84 18.31
N SER A 122 9.97 4.09 17.03
CA SER A 122 9.19 5.06 16.25
C SER A 122 8.98 4.65 14.80
N GLY A 123 7.90 5.15 14.17
CA GLY A 123 7.59 4.89 12.76
C GLY A 123 7.23 3.42 12.54
N GLY A 124 6.04 2.99 12.93
CA GLY A 124 5.65 1.57 12.77
C GLY A 124 5.69 1.18 11.28
N ALA A 125 5.13 2.05 10.44
CA ALA A 125 5.29 1.97 8.99
C ALA A 125 6.53 2.74 8.53
N ILE A 126 6.50 4.07 8.64
CA ILE A 126 7.49 4.94 7.99
C ILE A 126 8.06 5.95 8.98
N SER A 127 9.37 6.14 8.94
CA SER A 127 10.02 7.27 9.59
C SER A 127 10.84 8.09 8.60
N PHE A 128 10.56 9.39 8.57
CA PHE A 128 11.34 10.40 7.85
C PHE A 128 12.20 11.17 8.82
N ASP A 129 13.48 11.29 8.47
CA ASP A 129 14.47 12.02 9.26
C ASP A 129 15.25 12.95 8.35
N SER A 130 14.73 14.16 8.20
CA SER A 130 15.32 15.19 7.33
C SER A 130 14.66 16.55 7.48
N SER A 131 15.34 17.62 7.12
CA SER A 131 14.74 18.92 6.77
C SER A 131 14.79 19.24 5.26
N TRP A 132 15.16 18.27 4.44
CA TRP A 132 15.48 18.41 3.01
C TRP A 132 14.76 17.34 2.17
N GLY A 133 14.14 17.80 1.08
CA GLY A 133 13.36 16.93 0.19
C GLY A 133 11.96 16.67 0.75
N GLY A 134 10.94 17.04 -0.02
CA GLY A 134 9.56 16.73 0.33
C GLY A 134 9.25 15.24 0.12
N THR A 135 8.45 14.68 1.01
CA THR A 135 7.85 13.36 0.82
C THR A 135 6.43 13.52 0.29
N THR A 136 6.06 12.72 -0.72
CA THR A 136 4.67 12.60 -1.14
C THR A 136 4.17 11.18 -0.99
N ILE A 137 3.03 11.02 -0.32
CA ILE A 137 2.29 9.77 -0.21
C ILE A 137 0.94 10.02 -0.88
N ARG A 138 0.64 9.30 -1.95
CA ARG A 138 -0.57 9.51 -2.75
C ARG A 138 -1.26 8.21 -3.08
N GLN A 139 -2.60 8.23 -3.09
CA GLN A 139 -3.44 7.05 -3.34
C GLN A 139 -2.89 5.79 -2.67
N SER A 140 -2.49 5.87 -1.41
CA SER A 140 -1.81 4.77 -0.71
C SER A 140 -2.55 4.44 0.56
N THR A 141 -2.37 3.21 1.04
CA THR A 141 -3.00 2.72 2.27
C THR A 141 -1.93 2.33 3.27
N ILE A 142 -1.85 3.05 4.38
CA ILE A 142 -0.96 2.78 5.51
C ILE A 142 -1.82 2.35 6.70
N TYR A 143 -1.83 1.05 7.00
CA TYR A 143 -2.82 0.49 7.92
C TYR A 143 -2.29 -0.58 8.87
N GLY A 144 -2.70 -0.51 10.14
CA GLY A 144 -2.39 -1.56 11.11
C GLY A 144 -0.91 -1.66 11.46
N ASN A 145 -0.16 -0.56 11.39
CA ASN A 145 1.24 -0.52 11.79
C ASN A 145 1.38 -0.10 13.27
N GLN A 146 2.45 -0.54 13.93
CA GLN A 146 2.64 -0.33 15.37
C GLN A 146 4.04 0.21 15.70
N ALA A 147 4.11 1.22 16.56
CA ALA A 147 5.32 1.71 17.21
C ALA A 147 5.00 2.31 18.59
N ASN A 148 6.01 2.80 19.31
CA ASN A 148 5.74 3.60 20.52
C ASN A 148 5.49 5.08 20.20
N ILE A 149 5.90 5.55 19.03
CA ILE A 149 5.74 6.95 18.56
C ILE A 149 5.48 6.94 17.05
N GLY A 150 4.43 7.64 16.59
CA GLY A 150 4.14 7.82 15.16
C GLY A 150 3.98 6.50 14.41
N SER A 151 2.99 5.70 14.80
CA SER A 151 2.88 4.30 14.36
C SER A 151 2.61 4.13 12.88
N GLY A 152 1.85 5.03 12.26
CA GLY A 152 1.74 5.08 10.80
C GLY A 152 2.96 5.78 10.19
N VAL A 153 2.95 7.11 10.23
CA VAL A 153 4.04 7.94 9.68
C VAL A 153 4.61 8.88 10.74
N TYR A 154 5.92 8.80 10.95
CA TYR A 154 6.64 9.72 11.83
C TYR A 154 7.57 10.64 11.04
N ALA A 155 7.35 11.96 11.09
CA ALA A 155 8.12 12.95 10.33
C ALA A 155 8.95 13.86 11.23
N ARG A 156 10.16 13.45 11.63
CA ARG A 156 10.97 14.20 12.60
C ARG A 156 11.99 15.15 11.95
N ASN A 157 12.61 16.00 12.77
CA ASN A 157 13.76 16.83 12.38
C ASN A 157 13.50 17.79 11.20
N GLY A 158 12.27 18.34 11.13
CA GLY A 158 11.90 19.29 10.07
C GLY A 158 11.37 18.64 8.80
N SER A 159 11.05 17.33 8.81
CA SER A 159 10.58 16.61 7.62
C SER A 159 9.25 17.14 7.15
N SER A 160 9.06 17.19 5.83
CA SER A 160 7.80 17.59 5.22
C SER A 160 7.16 16.41 4.50
N VAL A 161 5.93 16.06 4.90
CA VAL A 161 5.15 14.98 4.28
C VAL A 161 3.85 15.55 3.74
N THR A 162 3.52 15.20 2.50
CA THR A 162 2.24 15.55 1.89
C THR A 162 1.46 14.29 1.52
N PHE A 163 0.22 14.22 2.00
CA PHE A 163 -0.73 13.16 1.72
C PHE A 163 -1.76 13.62 0.68
N PHE A 164 -2.04 12.78 -0.32
CA PHE A 164 -3.11 13.01 -1.28
C PHE A 164 -3.95 11.75 -1.43
N ASN A 165 -5.27 11.87 -1.20
CA ASN A 165 -6.22 10.77 -1.39
C ASN A 165 -5.74 9.44 -0.78
N SER A 166 -5.14 9.49 0.40
CA SER A 166 -4.51 8.33 1.04
C SER A 166 -5.21 7.97 2.34
N ILE A 167 -5.12 6.69 2.72
CA ILE A 167 -5.59 6.20 4.01
C ILE A 167 -4.37 6.05 4.92
N VAL A 168 -4.39 6.69 6.08
CA VAL A 168 -3.46 6.40 7.18
C VAL A 168 -4.32 6.14 8.42
N ALA A 169 -4.60 4.87 8.70
CA ALA A 169 -5.62 4.51 9.67
C ALA A 169 -5.31 3.20 10.39
N GLY A 170 -5.88 3.01 11.58
CA GLY A 170 -5.69 1.80 12.38
C GLY A 170 -4.23 1.58 12.79
N ASN A 171 -3.38 2.60 12.72
CA ASN A 171 -2.02 2.51 13.24
C ASN A 171 -2.04 2.94 14.70
N SER A 172 -1.29 2.24 15.55
CA SER A 172 -1.45 2.39 17.00
C SER A 172 -0.16 2.35 17.76
N ASP A 173 -0.06 3.15 18.81
CA ASP A 173 0.94 3.03 19.87
C ASP A 173 0.29 2.52 21.17
N PRO A 174 1.03 2.34 22.29
CA PRO A 174 0.43 1.94 23.56
C PRO A 174 -0.66 2.89 24.10
N GLY A 175 -0.72 4.13 23.62
CA GLY A 175 -1.72 5.14 23.99
C GLY A 175 -2.99 5.13 23.12
N GLY A 176 -2.99 4.42 21.99
CA GLY A 176 -4.17 4.29 21.11
C GLY A 176 -3.84 4.56 19.65
N ALA A 177 -4.78 5.17 18.91
CA ALA A 177 -4.57 5.55 17.52
C ALA A 177 -3.48 6.63 17.43
N ASN A 178 -2.48 6.39 16.59
CA ASN A 178 -1.39 7.31 16.29
C ASN A 178 -1.02 7.10 14.82
N ASP A 179 -1.84 7.69 13.95
CA ASP A 179 -1.74 7.50 12.50
C ASP A 179 -0.60 8.33 11.94
N ILE A 180 -0.49 9.59 12.35
CA ILE A 180 0.61 10.46 12.00
C ILE A 180 1.16 11.22 13.21
N ASP A 181 2.49 11.36 13.27
CA ASP A 181 3.16 12.22 14.24
C ASP A 181 4.22 13.04 13.50
N ARG A 182 4.11 14.37 13.62
CA ARG A 182 4.99 15.28 12.92
C ARG A 182 6.30 15.59 13.61
N GLY A 183 6.64 15.05 14.79
CA GLY A 183 8.00 15.11 15.38
C GLY A 183 8.82 16.42 15.25
N GLY A 184 8.16 17.59 15.19
CA GLY A 184 8.77 18.89 14.88
C GLY A 184 8.90 19.28 13.38
N GLY A 185 8.57 18.41 12.43
CA GLY A 185 8.36 18.66 11.01
C GLY A 185 6.99 19.24 10.64
N SER A 186 6.64 19.10 9.36
CA SER A 186 5.39 19.56 8.76
C SER A 186 4.65 18.45 8.02
N MET A 187 3.32 18.49 8.14
CA MET A 187 2.44 17.59 7.40
C MET A 187 1.32 18.38 6.75
N SER A 188 1.01 18.00 5.52
CA SER A 188 -0.11 18.51 4.73
C SER A 188 -0.90 17.33 4.19
N ALA A 189 -2.21 17.44 4.13
CA ALA A 189 -3.08 16.42 3.60
C ALA A 189 -4.21 17.04 2.77
N THR A 190 -4.57 16.37 1.68
CA THR A 190 -5.78 16.69 0.91
C THR A 190 -6.52 15.42 0.53
N GLY A 191 -7.83 15.40 0.77
CA GLY A 191 -8.70 14.28 0.39
C GLY A 191 -8.36 12.96 1.08
N SER A 192 -7.64 12.98 2.20
CA SER A 192 -7.11 11.78 2.87
C SER A 192 -7.96 11.38 4.07
N LEU A 193 -7.87 10.10 4.47
CA LEU A 193 -8.62 9.54 5.60
C LEU A 193 -7.67 9.11 6.72
N PHE A 194 -7.94 9.62 7.92
CA PHE A 194 -7.25 9.29 9.16
C PHE A 194 -8.24 8.72 10.18
N SER A 195 -7.85 7.68 10.93
CA SER A 195 -8.70 7.13 11.98
C SER A 195 -8.55 7.84 13.31
N GLU A 196 -7.45 8.56 13.50
CA GLU A 196 -7.28 9.49 14.61
C GLU A 196 -8.16 10.75 14.45
N LEU A 197 -8.43 11.42 15.57
CA LEU A 197 -9.19 12.67 15.58
C LEU A 197 -8.34 13.81 15.04
N ASN A 198 -8.95 14.78 14.34
CA ASN A 198 -8.23 15.98 13.91
C ASN A 198 -7.90 16.84 15.14
N THR A 199 -6.67 16.75 15.63
CA THR A 199 -6.21 17.59 16.74
C THR A 199 -5.65 18.93 16.28
N THR A 200 -5.62 19.21 14.97
CA THR A 200 -4.87 20.29 14.27
C THR A 200 -3.38 20.39 14.62
N LEU A 201 -2.90 19.55 15.56
CA LEU A 201 -1.51 19.53 15.98
C LEU A 201 -0.65 18.75 14.99
N ASP A 202 -1.16 17.67 14.38
CA ASP A 202 -0.35 16.80 13.52
C ASP A 202 -0.29 17.28 12.06
N ILE A 203 -1.41 17.76 11.51
CA ILE A 203 -1.44 18.46 10.22
C ILE A 203 -1.39 19.96 10.46
N ASN A 204 -0.22 20.54 10.18
CA ASN A 204 0.07 21.97 10.39
C ASN A 204 0.29 22.75 9.08
N GLY A 205 0.05 22.11 7.92
CA GLY A 205 0.08 22.73 6.60
C GLY A 205 -1.30 22.76 5.95
N THR A 206 -1.39 22.32 4.70
CA THR A 206 -2.69 22.20 4.01
C THR A 206 -3.53 21.11 4.68
N ASP A 207 -4.76 21.45 5.08
CA ASP A 207 -5.76 20.52 5.62
C ASP A 207 -7.09 20.74 4.89
N VAL A 208 -7.31 20.00 3.79
CA VAL A 208 -8.45 20.23 2.88
C VAL A 208 -9.14 18.92 2.55
N ASN A 209 -10.46 18.86 2.76
CA ASN A 209 -11.30 17.71 2.40
C ASN A 209 -10.84 16.38 3.02
N ASN A 210 -10.16 16.42 4.16
CA ASN A 210 -9.72 15.22 4.87
C ASN A 210 -10.86 14.68 5.76
N GLN A 211 -10.84 13.37 5.98
CA GLN A 211 -11.72 12.67 6.91
C GLN A 211 -10.91 12.26 8.14
N PHE A 212 -11.46 12.50 9.34
CA PHE A 212 -10.81 12.18 10.61
C PHE A 212 -11.78 11.43 11.52
N GLY A 213 -11.25 10.61 12.43
CA GLY A 213 -12.05 9.85 13.40
C GLY A 213 -12.92 8.76 12.77
N ALA A 214 -12.67 8.40 11.51
CA ALA A 214 -13.45 7.42 10.76
C ALA A 214 -12.66 6.12 10.58
N SER A 215 -13.33 4.98 10.82
CA SER A 215 -12.77 3.69 10.42
C SER A 215 -12.80 3.57 8.90
N PRO A 216 -11.70 3.19 8.23
CA PRO A 216 -11.68 3.00 6.78
C PRO A 216 -12.45 1.75 6.34
N MET A 217 -12.90 0.89 7.27
CA MET A 217 -13.65 -0.34 6.98
C MET A 217 -12.97 -1.21 5.90
N LEU A 218 -11.70 -1.53 6.10
CA LEU A 218 -10.91 -2.33 5.15
C LEU A 218 -11.08 -3.83 5.42
N GLY A 219 -11.03 -4.64 4.36
CA GLY A 219 -10.84 -6.09 4.44
C GLY A 219 -9.43 -6.44 4.91
N ALA A 220 -9.17 -7.73 5.14
CA ALA A 220 -7.83 -8.21 5.45
C ALA A 220 -6.86 -8.03 4.27
N LEU A 221 -5.56 -7.99 4.55
CA LEU A 221 -4.54 -8.00 3.50
C LEU A 221 -4.62 -9.32 2.74
N ALA A 222 -5.06 -9.26 1.48
CA ALA A 222 -5.37 -10.44 0.68
C ALA A 222 -5.03 -10.20 -0.79
N ASP A 223 -4.99 -11.30 -1.55
CA ASP A 223 -4.99 -11.22 -3.00
C ASP A 223 -6.37 -10.77 -3.48
N ASN A 224 -6.50 -9.47 -3.74
CA ASN A 224 -7.72 -8.84 -4.27
C ASN A 224 -7.58 -8.54 -5.78
N GLY A 225 -6.69 -9.29 -6.47
CA GLY A 225 -6.24 -9.02 -7.83
C GLY A 225 -4.96 -8.18 -7.88
N GLY A 226 -4.39 -8.04 -9.08
CA GLY A 226 -3.12 -7.34 -9.31
C GLY A 226 -1.89 -8.19 -9.00
N THR A 227 -0.73 -7.55 -8.90
CA THR A 227 0.57 -8.21 -8.68
C THR A 227 0.98 -8.29 -7.22
N THR A 228 0.37 -7.49 -6.35
CA THR A 228 0.71 -7.40 -4.92
C THR A 228 -0.58 -7.32 -4.07
N PRO A 229 -0.65 -8.00 -2.91
CA PRO A 229 -1.83 -7.99 -2.05
C PRO A 229 -2.19 -6.62 -1.49
N THR A 230 -3.48 -6.37 -1.33
CA THR A 230 -4.02 -5.06 -0.94
C THR A 230 -5.01 -5.19 0.21
N LEU A 231 -5.40 -4.06 0.79
CA LEU A 231 -6.52 -3.94 1.72
C LEU A 231 -7.71 -3.34 0.97
N LEU A 232 -8.68 -4.18 0.58
CA LEU A 232 -9.85 -3.76 -0.18
C LEU A 232 -10.88 -3.07 0.73
N PRO A 233 -11.35 -1.84 0.42
CA PRO A 233 -12.47 -1.24 1.14
C PRO A 233 -13.71 -2.12 1.09
N GLN A 234 -14.33 -2.33 2.26
CA GLN A 234 -15.58 -3.09 2.37
C GLN A 234 -16.77 -2.23 1.91
N ALA A 235 -17.92 -2.88 1.69
CA ALA A 235 -19.17 -2.18 1.43
C ALA A 235 -19.46 -1.14 2.52
N ALA A 236 -19.90 0.05 2.09
CA ALA A 236 -20.13 1.23 2.94
C ALA A 236 -18.87 1.83 3.59
N SER A 237 -17.67 1.46 3.14
CA SER A 237 -16.45 2.15 3.58
C SER A 237 -16.54 3.64 3.24
N PRO A 238 -16.15 4.54 4.17
CA PRO A 238 -16.11 5.98 3.93
C PRO A 238 -15.00 6.40 2.95
N ALA A 239 -14.12 5.46 2.56
CA ALA A 239 -13.11 5.70 1.53
C ALA A 239 -13.68 5.60 0.10
N ILE A 240 -14.85 4.97 -0.08
CA ILE A 240 -15.44 4.75 -1.40
C ILE A 240 -16.03 6.06 -1.94
N ASP A 241 -15.77 6.37 -3.21
CA ASP A 241 -16.25 7.55 -3.92
C ASP A 241 -15.93 8.89 -3.21
N ALA A 242 -14.84 8.92 -2.43
CA ALA A 242 -14.54 10.03 -1.53
C ALA A 242 -13.36 10.91 -1.96
N ALA A 243 -12.57 10.49 -2.96
CA ALA A 243 -11.40 11.21 -3.47
C ALA A 243 -11.72 12.06 -4.72
N ASP A 244 -10.93 13.13 -4.94
CA ASP A 244 -10.89 13.81 -6.25
C ASP A 244 -10.12 12.93 -7.25
N CYS A 245 -10.49 12.95 -8.53
CA CYS A 245 -9.92 12.13 -9.60
C CYS A 245 -8.86 12.82 -10.46
N VAL A 246 -8.59 14.11 -10.22
CA VAL A 246 -7.69 14.88 -11.10
C VAL A 246 -6.24 14.34 -11.04
N GLY A 247 -5.70 13.96 -12.20
CA GLY A 247 -4.29 13.58 -12.35
C GLY A 247 -3.91 12.25 -11.67
N ILE A 248 -4.86 11.32 -11.57
CA ILE A 248 -4.70 10.06 -10.86
C ILE A 248 -4.44 8.90 -11.82
N SER A 249 -3.45 8.07 -11.47
CA SER A 249 -3.09 6.82 -12.13
C SER A 249 -4.06 5.67 -11.74
N PRO A 250 -4.06 4.54 -12.47
CA PRO A 250 -4.76 3.33 -12.03
C PRO A 250 -4.35 2.89 -10.62
N ASP A 251 -5.22 2.14 -9.94
CA ASP A 251 -4.98 1.64 -8.59
C ASP A 251 -3.82 0.64 -8.50
N GLN A 252 -3.49 0.20 -7.29
CA GLN A 252 -2.40 -0.75 -7.06
C GLN A 252 -2.49 -2.04 -7.91
N ARG A 253 -3.70 -2.41 -8.33
CA ARG A 253 -4.01 -3.61 -9.12
C ARG A 253 -4.08 -3.33 -10.61
N GLY A 254 -3.95 -2.07 -11.01
CA GLY A 254 -4.10 -1.61 -12.39
C GLY A 254 -5.53 -1.26 -12.79
N VAL A 255 -6.47 -1.18 -11.85
CA VAL A 255 -7.87 -0.78 -12.13
C VAL A 255 -7.92 0.73 -12.37
N ALA A 256 -8.52 1.15 -13.49
CA ALA A 256 -8.66 2.56 -13.81
C ALA A 256 -9.58 3.28 -12.81
N ARG A 257 -9.31 4.56 -12.53
CA ARG A 257 -10.17 5.38 -11.68
C ARG A 257 -10.90 6.47 -12.49
N PRO A 258 -12.13 6.87 -12.12
CA PRO A 258 -13.00 6.20 -11.15
C PRO A 258 -13.72 4.98 -11.76
N GLN A 259 -14.16 4.06 -10.92
CA GLN A 259 -15.12 3.01 -11.26
C GLN A 259 -16.52 3.34 -10.74
N GLY A 260 -16.61 4.12 -9.66
CA GLY A 260 -17.86 4.65 -9.11
C GLY A 260 -18.17 6.07 -9.58
N ALA A 261 -18.88 6.82 -8.74
CA ALA A 261 -19.19 8.23 -8.98
C ALA A 261 -17.94 9.13 -8.87
N ARG A 262 -16.97 8.72 -8.05
CA ARG A 262 -15.70 9.40 -7.78
C ARG A 262 -14.61 8.35 -7.57
N CYS A 263 -13.39 8.82 -7.35
CA CYS A 263 -12.29 7.94 -7.03
C CYS A 263 -12.36 7.54 -5.56
N ASP A 264 -11.80 6.40 -5.22
CA ASP A 264 -11.65 5.98 -3.84
C ASP A 264 -10.40 6.60 -3.21
N ILE A 265 -10.48 6.84 -1.90
CA ILE A 265 -9.32 7.19 -1.08
C ILE A 265 -8.50 5.91 -0.85
N GLY A 266 -7.19 5.96 -1.06
CA GLY A 266 -6.25 4.88 -0.78
C GLY A 266 -5.78 4.10 -2.01
N ALA A 267 -5.15 2.95 -1.75
CA ALA A 267 -4.45 2.16 -2.77
C ALA A 267 -5.35 1.44 -3.78
N VAL A 268 -6.64 1.35 -3.50
CA VAL A 268 -7.56 0.45 -4.19
C VAL A 268 -8.81 1.22 -4.63
N GLU A 269 -9.24 0.96 -5.87
CA GLU A 269 -10.50 1.44 -6.43
C GLU A 269 -11.54 0.32 -6.45
N VAL A 270 -12.61 0.45 -5.69
CA VAL A 270 -13.70 -0.52 -5.64
C VAL A 270 -14.46 -0.50 -6.97
N LEU A 271 -14.62 -1.67 -7.57
CA LEU A 271 -15.40 -1.80 -8.78
C LEU A 271 -16.86 -1.47 -8.49
N ALA A 272 -17.48 -0.64 -9.33
CA ALA A 272 -18.92 -0.43 -9.24
C ALA A 272 -19.64 -1.77 -9.38
N ALA A 273 -20.69 -1.96 -8.56
CA ALA A 273 -21.58 -3.07 -8.74
C ALA A 273 -22.19 -2.99 -10.15
N VAL A 274 -21.88 -3.96 -11.00
CA VAL A 274 -22.50 -4.04 -12.32
C VAL A 274 -23.99 -4.28 -12.07
N ALA A 275 -24.83 -3.28 -12.36
CA ALA A 275 -26.26 -3.48 -12.35
C ALA A 275 -26.57 -4.67 -13.29
N PRO A 276 -27.40 -5.65 -12.88
CA PRO A 276 -27.75 -6.73 -13.78
C PRO A 276 -28.28 -6.13 -15.07
N SER A 277 -27.68 -6.52 -16.20
CA SER A 277 -28.13 -6.07 -17.51
C SER A 277 -29.64 -6.30 -17.59
N ALA A 278 -30.40 -5.23 -17.79
CA ALA A 278 -31.83 -5.32 -18.07
C ALA A 278 -32.10 -6.03 -19.42
N ASP A 279 -31.05 -6.33 -20.18
CA ASP A 279 -31.10 -6.98 -21.49
C ASP A 279 -30.87 -8.50 -21.40
N VAL A 280 -31.57 -9.15 -20.46
CA VAL A 280 -31.91 -10.55 -20.67
C VAL A 280 -33.08 -10.54 -21.64
N THR A 281 -32.78 -10.47 -22.94
CA THR A 281 -33.75 -10.96 -23.92
C THR A 281 -34.05 -12.41 -23.50
N PRO A 282 -35.30 -12.75 -23.15
CA PRO A 282 -35.61 -14.12 -22.78
C PRO A 282 -35.15 -15.00 -23.93
N VAL A 283 -34.28 -15.97 -23.63
CA VAL A 283 -33.92 -17.01 -24.60
C VAL A 283 -35.25 -17.53 -25.14
N PRO A 284 -35.53 -17.41 -26.45
CA PRO A 284 -36.80 -17.86 -26.99
C PRO A 284 -36.96 -19.32 -26.60
N ALA A 285 -37.94 -19.60 -25.74
CA ALA A 285 -38.30 -20.96 -25.41
C ALA A 285 -38.68 -21.63 -26.73
N LEU A 286 -38.13 -22.81 -26.98
CA LEU A 286 -38.57 -23.63 -28.10
C LEU A 286 -40.09 -23.79 -27.96
N ASP A 287 -40.81 -23.53 -29.06
CA ASP A 287 -42.25 -23.80 -29.16
C ASP A 287 -42.51 -25.22 -28.61
N PRO A 288 -43.54 -25.44 -27.77
CA PRO A 288 -43.96 -26.78 -27.34
C PRO A 288 -43.98 -27.82 -28.46
N LEU A 289 -44.35 -27.45 -29.68
CA LEU A 289 -44.29 -28.33 -30.86
C LEU A 289 -42.86 -28.67 -31.27
N ALA A 290 -41.92 -27.72 -31.23
CA ALA A 290 -40.52 -27.97 -31.51
C ALA A 290 -39.89 -28.91 -30.46
N LEU A 291 -40.33 -28.81 -29.19
CA LEU A 291 -39.93 -29.71 -28.11
C LEU A 291 -40.48 -31.14 -28.30
N LEU A 292 -41.72 -31.26 -28.76
CA LEU A 292 -42.36 -32.53 -29.12
C LEU A 292 -41.69 -33.20 -30.33
N LEU A 293 -41.33 -32.42 -31.35
CA LEU A 293 -40.62 -32.94 -32.52
C LEU A 293 -39.20 -33.39 -32.17
N LEU A 294 -38.50 -32.63 -31.33
CA LEU A 294 -37.15 -32.98 -30.88
C LEU A 294 -37.16 -34.26 -30.01
N SER A 295 -38.11 -34.39 -29.09
CA SER A 295 -38.26 -35.60 -28.27
C SER A 295 -38.66 -36.83 -29.11
N ALA A 296 -39.49 -36.66 -30.15
CA ALA A 296 -39.83 -37.74 -31.09
C ALA A 296 -38.62 -38.17 -31.95
N LEU A 297 -37.80 -37.23 -32.42
CA LEU A 297 -36.57 -37.50 -33.18
C LEU A 297 -35.52 -38.25 -32.34
N LEU A 298 -35.31 -37.83 -31.08
CA LEU A 298 -34.41 -38.50 -30.15
C LEU A 298 -34.95 -39.88 -29.73
N GLY A 299 -36.25 -40.02 -29.48
CA GLY A 299 -36.88 -41.30 -29.16
C GLY A 299 -36.82 -42.31 -30.32
N GLY A 300 -37.03 -41.85 -31.56
CA GLY A 300 -36.94 -42.68 -32.76
C GLY A 300 -35.53 -43.20 -33.05
N ALA A 301 -34.49 -42.37 -32.82
CA ALA A 301 -33.09 -42.76 -33.00
C ALA A 301 -32.65 -43.85 -32.00
N LEU A 302 -33.12 -43.77 -30.75
CA LEU A 302 -32.86 -44.77 -29.70
C LEU A 302 -33.54 -46.12 -29.96
N LEU A 303 -34.71 -46.12 -30.60
CA LEU A 303 -35.42 -47.34 -31.00
C LEU A 303 -34.80 -48.04 -32.22
N MET A 304 -34.14 -47.29 -33.11
CA MET A 304 -33.44 -47.87 -34.26
C MET A 304 -32.08 -48.50 -33.89
N GLN A 305 -31.43 -48.09 -32.81
CA GLN A 305 -30.16 -48.69 -32.36
C GLN A 305 -30.32 -50.00 -31.57
N ARG A 306 -31.54 -50.36 -31.12
CA ARG A 306 -31.81 -51.63 -30.41
C ARG A 306 -32.20 -52.81 -31.31
N ARG A 307 -32.22 -52.63 -32.62
CA ARG A 307 -32.44 -53.70 -33.61
C ARG A 307 -31.19 -53.93 -34.46
N ARG A 308 -30.11 -54.39 -33.83
CA ARG A 308 -29.01 -55.13 -34.47
C ARG A 308 -28.45 -56.13 -33.48
#